data_AF-A0A927VW75-F1
#
_entry.id   AF-A0A927VW75-F1
#
_cell.length_a   1.000
_cell.length_b   1.000
_cell.length_c   1.000
_cell.angle_alpha   90.00
_cell.angle_beta   90.00
_cell.angle_gamma   90.00
#
_symmetry.space_group_name_H-M   'P 1'
#
loop_
_entity.id
_entity.type
_entity.pdbx_description
1 polymer ?
#
loop_
_entity_poly.entity_id
_entity_poly.type
_entity_poly.pdbx_seq_one_letter_code
_entity_poly.pdbx_strand_id
1 'polypeptide(L)'
;MFRRKPRRSREFRKNSSVIDMEEARRERRERRAAAIAEARAAEEAKAENARIREEKAKKRARKLRRKLVYTGVILVVLVTIVFSLGNIVSLLHERQQLRNEQEMLIETRDKLIRELENVNNPEYIEQQARSQLRLVMPGEVLYILPPDTALEEE
;
A
#
# COMPACT_ATOMS: atom_id res chain seq x y z
N MET A 1 35.31 38.64 48.59
CA MET A 1 36.16 38.05 49.66
C MET A 1 36.15 36.53 49.55
N PHE A 2 37.27 35.89 49.20
CA PHE A 2 37.37 34.42 49.13
C PHE A 2 37.76 33.85 50.49
N ARG A 3 36.88 33.04 51.12
CA ARG A 3 37.19 32.31 52.36
C ARG A 3 38.18 31.18 52.05
N ARG A 4 39.42 31.30 52.53
CA ARG A 4 40.45 30.26 52.40
C ARG A 4 40.06 29.05 53.25
N LYS A 5 40.00 27.87 52.61
CA LYS A 5 39.74 26.58 53.28
C LYS A 5 40.85 26.33 54.34
N PRO A 6 40.51 25.92 55.58
CA PRO A 6 41.50 25.70 56.63
C PRO A 6 42.52 24.63 56.19
N ARG A 7 43.80 24.86 56.53
CA ARG A 7 44.90 23.96 56.20
C ARG A 7 44.72 22.62 56.95
N ARG A 8 44.78 21.53 56.19
CA ARG A 8 44.66 20.12 56.61
C ARG A 8 45.58 19.74 57.79
N SER A 9 46.64 20.50 58.04
CA SER A 9 47.58 20.30 59.16
C SER A 9 46.95 20.44 60.55
N ARG A 10 45.81 21.14 60.68
CA ARG A 10 45.11 21.28 61.97
C ARG A 10 44.37 20.01 62.41
N GLU A 11 44.03 19.12 61.47
CA GLU A 11 43.30 17.88 61.76
C GLU A 11 44.21 16.84 62.45
N PHE A 12 45.49 16.79 62.07
CA PHE A 12 46.47 15.85 62.62
C PHE A 12 46.92 16.17 64.05
N ARG A 13 46.76 17.41 64.52
CA ARG A 13 47.14 17.79 65.90
C ARG A 13 46.20 17.23 66.97
N LYS A 14 44.97 16.83 66.61
CA LYS A 14 43.97 16.31 67.56
C LYS A 14 43.95 14.79 67.65
N ASN A 15 44.60 14.08 66.72
CA ASN A 15 44.56 12.63 66.62
C ASN A 15 45.98 12.07 66.75
N SER A 16 46.52 12.09 67.97
CA SER A 16 47.84 11.56 68.31
C SER A 16 47.78 10.08 68.76
N SER A 17 46.80 9.31 68.27
CA SER A 17 46.77 7.87 68.52
C SER A 17 47.94 7.22 67.78
N VAL A 18 48.72 6.43 68.51
CA VAL A 18 49.79 5.59 67.94
C VAL A 18 49.12 4.63 66.97
N ILE A 19 49.42 4.76 65.69
CA ILE A 19 48.88 3.88 64.65
C ILE A 19 49.59 2.54 64.81
N ASP A 20 48.86 1.52 65.23
CA ASP A 20 49.38 0.16 65.20
C ASP A 20 49.61 -0.25 63.73
N MET A 21 50.88 -0.45 63.38
CA MET A 21 51.28 -0.74 62.01
C MET A 21 50.72 -2.08 61.51
N GLU A 22 50.41 -3.03 62.40
CA GLU A 22 49.85 -4.32 62.01
C GLU A 22 48.36 -4.20 61.68
N GLU A 23 47.59 -3.52 62.51
CA GLU A 23 46.16 -3.28 62.29
C GLU A 23 45.92 -2.48 61.01
N ALA A 24 46.71 -1.42 60.80
CA ALA A 24 46.65 -0.62 59.58
C ALA A 24 47.07 -1.38 58.30
N ARG A 25 47.86 -2.47 58.44
CA ARG A 25 48.19 -3.37 57.31
C ARG A 25 47.06 -4.37 57.06
N ARG A 26 46.43 -4.91 58.09
CA ARG A 26 45.29 -5.84 57.98
C ARG A 26 44.08 -5.15 57.34
N GLU A 27 43.72 -3.97 57.83
CA GLU A 27 42.59 -3.19 57.30
C GLU A 27 42.79 -2.85 55.80
N ARG A 28 44.02 -2.49 55.40
CA ARG A 28 44.33 -2.24 53.99
C ARG A 28 44.25 -3.50 53.12
N ARG A 29 44.64 -4.66 53.65
CA ARG A 29 44.51 -5.95 52.94
C ARG A 29 43.06 -6.34 52.79
N GLU A 30 42.25 -6.19 53.83
CA GLU A 30 40.81 -6.48 53.81
C GLU A 30 40.06 -5.55 52.86
N ARG A 31 40.33 -4.23 52.90
CA ARG A 31 39.73 -3.27 51.96
C ARG A 31 40.10 -3.57 50.51
N ARG A 32 41.35 -3.99 50.25
CA ARG A 32 41.78 -4.41 48.90
C ARG A 32 41.12 -5.72 48.48
N ALA A 33 41.02 -6.69 49.38
CA ALA A 33 40.35 -7.96 49.12
C ALA A 33 38.85 -7.76 48.83
N ALA A 34 38.18 -6.92 49.61
CA ALA A 34 36.77 -6.54 49.39
C ALA A 34 36.59 -5.82 48.05
N ALA A 35 37.42 -4.83 47.73
CA ALA A 35 37.36 -4.13 46.45
C ALA A 35 37.61 -5.07 45.24
N ILE A 36 38.51 -6.05 45.37
CA ILE A 36 38.74 -7.06 44.33
C ILE A 36 37.54 -8.01 44.21
N ALA A 37 36.95 -8.43 45.32
CA ALA A 37 35.76 -9.27 45.32
C ALA A 37 34.56 -8.55 44.70
N GLU A 38 34.34 -7.27 45.04
CA GLU A 38 33.31 -6.42 44.44
C GLU A 38 33.55 -6.20 42.95
N ALA A 39 34.81 -5.95 42.53
CA ALA A 39 35.15 -5.82 41.13
C ALA A 39 34.90 -7.11 40.34
N ARG A 40 35.23 -8.27 40.91
CA ARG A 40 34.94 -9.58 40.30
C ARG A 40 33.44 -9.84 40.21
N ALA A 41 32.68 -9.59 41.28
CA ALA A 41 31.23 -9.73 41.29
C ALA A 41 30.56 -8.78 40.26
N ALA A 42 31.07 -7.55 40.13
CA ALA A 42 30.58 -6.59 39.13
C ALA A 42 30.88 -7.05 37.70
N GLU A 43 32.07 -7.61 37.43
CA GLU A 43 32.43 -8.18 36.13
C GLU A 43 31.58 -9.42 35.80
N GLU A 44 31.34 -10.31 36.76
CA GLU A 44 30.45 -11.47 36.60
C GLU A 44 29.01 -11.04 36.31
N ALA A 45 28.49 -10.07 37.05
CA ALA A 45 27.15 -9.51 36.82
C ALA A 45 27.04 -8.83 35.44
N LYS A 46 28.08 -8.13 34.97
CA LYS A 46 28.12 -7.57 33.61
C LYS A 46 28.14 -8.67 32.57
N ALA A 47 28.93 -9.72 32.76
CA ALA A 47 29.03 -10.85 31.84
C ALA A 47 27.71 -11.63 31.76
N GLU A 48 27.03 -11.85 32.89
CA GLU A 48 25.71 -12.47 32.94
C GLU A 48 24.67 -11.61 32.20
N ASN A 49 24.63 -10.31 32.49
CA ASN A 49 23.75 -9.38 31.79
C ASN A 49 24.01 -9.32 30.28
N ALA A 50 25.28 -9.38 29.86
CA ALA A 50 25.65 -9.46 28.44
C ALA A 50 25.13 -10.74 27.79
N ARG A 51 25.29 -11.90 28.44
CA ARG A 51 24.75 -13.19 27.97
C ARG A 51 23.23 -13.15 27.83
N ILE A 52 22.51 -12.64 28.83
CA ILE A 52 21.05 -12.51 28.80
C ILE A 52 20.61 -11.56 27.67
N ARG A 53 21.33 -10.45 27.45
CA ARG A 53 21.05 -9.52 26.35
C ARG A 53 21.25 -10.17 24.99
N GLU A 54 22.33 -10.92 24.79
CA GLU A 54 22.56 -11.66 23.56
C GLU A 54 21.46 -12.69 23.28
N GLU A 55 21.06 -13.47 24.28
CA GLU A 55 19.98 -14.44 24.09
C GLU A 55 18.67 -13.76 23.71
N LYS A 56 18.32 -12.66 24.39
CA LYS A 56 17.13 -11.87 24.07
C LYS A 56 17.23 -11.27 22.66
N ALA A 57 18.41 -10.79 22.25
CA ALA A 57 18.64 -10.26 20.90
C ALA A 57 18.48 -11.35 19.83
N LYS A 58 19.05 -12.54 20.04
CA LYS A 58 18.90 -13.70 19.14
C LYS A 58 17.42 -14.12 19.02
N LYS A 59 16.68 -14.18 20.14
CA LYS A 59 15.23 -14.48 20.14
C LYS A 59 14.42 -13.40 19.40
N ARG A 60 14.73 -12.12 19.61
CA ARG A 60 14.10 -10.99 18.89
C ARG A 60 14.36 -11.04 17.40
N ALA A 61 15.62 -11.27 16.99
CA ALA A 61 16.00 -11.40 15.58
C ALA A 61 15.26 -12.56 14.89
N ARG A 62 15.13 -13.72 15.55
CA ARG A 62 14.33 -14.85 15.04
C ARG A 62 12.84 -14.49 14.87
N LYS A 63 12.25 -13.79 15.84
CA LYS A 63 10.84 -13.31 15.73
C LYS A 63 10.68 -12.31 14.59
N LEU A 64 11.62 -11.38 14.42
CA LEU A 64 11.58 -10.37 13.36
C LEU A 64 11.69 -11.02 11.97
N ARG A 65 12.61 -11.99 11.80
CA ARG A 65 12.73 -12.78 10.56
C ARG A 65 11.42 -13.50 10.23
N ARG A 66 10.80 -14.17 11.22
CA ARG A 66 9.49 -14.81 11.01
C ARG A 66 8.42 -13.81 10.60
N LYS A 67 8.34 -12.66 11.28
CA LYS A 67 7.40 -11.60 10.90
C LYS A 67 7.64 -11.13 9.47
N LEU A 68 8.88 -10.87 9.07
CA LEU A 68 9.23 -10.46 7.71
C LEU A 68 8.83 -11.51 6.65
N VAL A 69 9.03 -12.80 6.96
CA VAL A 69 8.59 -13.89 6.08
C VAL A 69 7.06 -13.88 5.95
N TYR A 70 6.33 -13.83 7.07
CA TYR A 70 4.86 -13.79 7.02
C TYR A 70 4.35 -12.55 6.29
N THR A 71 4.90 -11.36 6.55
CA THR A 71 4.52 -10.14 5.82
C THR A 71 4.83 -10.26 4.34
N GLY A 72 5.97 -10.86 3.97
CA GLY A 72 6.33 -11.10 2.57
C GLY A 72 5.35 -12.04 1.88
N VAL A 73 4.98 -13.15 2.53
CA VAL A 73 3.98 -14.10 2.01
C VAL A 73 2.63 -13.42 1.83
N ILE A 74 2.16 -12.65 2.81
CA ILE A 74 0.90 -11.91 2.72
C ILE A 74 0.94 -10.91 1.56
N LEU A 75 2.05 -10.19 1.37
CA LEU A 75 2.23 -9.26 0.26
C LEU A 75 2.15 -9.98 -1.10
N VAL A 76 2.82 -11.12 -1.25
CA VAL A 76 2.76 -11.92 -2.48
C VAL A 76 1.32 -12.36 -2.76
N VAL A 77 0.61 -12.86 -1.74
CA VAL A 77 -0.81 -13.25 -1.88
C VAL A 77 -1.66 -12.05 -2.31
N LEU A 78 -1.50 -10.89 -1.68
CA LEU A 78 -2.23 -9.67 -2.07
C LEU A 78 -1.94 -9.25 -3.51
N VAL A 79 -0.67 -9.28 -3.93
CA VAL A 79 -0.29 -8.95 -5.32
C VAL A 79 -0.94 -9.93 -6.31
N THR A 80 -0.95 -11.22 -6.01
CA THR A 80 -1.61 -12.22 -6.89
C THR A 80 -3.11 -11.98 -7.01
N ILE A 81 -3.79 -11.60 -5.92
CA ILE A 81 -5.22 -11.28 -5.93
C ILE A 81 -5.50 -10.04 -6.79
N VAL A 82 -4.70 -8.97 -6.62
CA VAL A 82 -4.84 -7.73 -7.41
C VAL A 82 -4.65 -8.02 -8.90
N PHE A 83 -3.63 -8.81 -9.26
CA PHE A 83 -3.38 -9.18 -10.65
C PHE A 83 -4.52 -10.03 -11.23
N SER A 84 -5.05 -10.96 -10.44
CA SER A 84 -6.20 -11.78 -10.83
C SER A 84 -7.47 -10.94 -11.06
N LEU A 85 -7.70 -9.90 -10.24
CA LEU A 85 -8.84 -8.99 -10.39
C LEU A 85 -8.70 -8.10 -11.64
N GLY A 86 -7.49 -7.64 -11.96
CA GLY A 86 -7.24 -6.87 -13.17
C GLY A 86 -7.69 -7.60 -14.45
N ASN A 87 -7.39 -8.89 -14.53
CA ASN A 87 -7.84 -9.73 -15.64
C ASN A 87 -9.37 -9.84 -15.66
N ILE A 88 -10.02 -10.06 -14.50
CA ILE A 88 -11.49 -10.18 -14.42
C ILE A 88 -12.19 -8.90 -14.87
N VAL A 89 -11.69 -7.73 -14.50
CA VAL A 89 -12.26 -6.45 -14.92
C VAL A 89 -12.13 -6.25 -16.42
N SER A 90 -10.98 -6.59 -17.02
CA SER A 90 -10.81 -6.54 -18.47
C SER A 90 -11.79 -7.49 -19.19
N LEU A 91 -11.97 -8.71 -18.68
CA LEU A 91 -12.92 -9.68 -19.23
C LEU A 91 -14.37 -9.22 -19.10
N LEU A 92 -14.73 -8.52 -18.02
CA LEU A 92 -16.08 -8.01 -17.84
C LEU A 92 -16.38 -6.87 -18.82
N HIS A 93 -15.40 -6.00 -19.06
CA HIS A 93 -15.53 -4.91 -20.01
C HIS A 93 -15.65 -5.45 -21.45
N GLU A 94 -14.81 -6.42 -21.80
CA GLU A 94 -14.83 -7.10 -23.10
C GLU A 94 -16.16 -7.84 -23.32
N ARG A 95 -16.70 -8.51 -22.28
CA ARG A 95 -18.04 -9.12 -22.32
C ARG A 95 -19.16 -8.11 -22.51
N GLN A 96 -19.05 -6.91 -21.96
CA GLN A 96 -20.08 -5.89 -22.15
C GLN A 96 -20.04 -5.32 -23.56
N GLN A 97 -18.83 -5.05 -24.09
CA GLN A 97 -18.65 -4.59 -25.46
C GLN A 97 -19.18 -5.62 -26.47
N LEU A 98 -18.80 -6.89 -26.31
CA LEU A 98 -19.29 -7.98 -27.16
C LEU A 98 -20.81 -8.14 -27.12
N ARG A 99 -21.46 -7.93 -25.97
CA ARG A 99 -22.92 -7.98 -25.87
C ARG A 99 -23.58 -6.83 -26.62
N ASN A 100 -23.09 -5.60 -26.44
CA ASN A 100 -23.64 -4.45 -27.13
C ASN A 100 -23.45 -4.58 -28.64
N GLU A 101 -22.30 -5.08 -29.08
CA GLU A 101 -22.03 -5.34 -30.50
C GLU A 101 -22.97 -6.44 -31.04
N GLN A 102 -23.17 -7.52 -30.28
CA GLN A 102 -24.12 -8.58 -30.64
C GLN A 102 -25.56 -8.05 -30.76
N GLU A 103 -26.01 -7.19 -29.83
CA GLU A 103 -27.34 -6.57 -29.91
C GLU A 103 -27.47 -5.67 -31.14
N MET A 104 -26.47 -4.81 -31.42
CA MET A 104 -26.48 -3.97 -32.62
C MET A 104 -26.51 -4.80 -33.91
N LEU A 105 -25.74 -5.90 -33.97
CA LEU A 105 -25.73 -6.81 -35.10
C LEU A 105 -27.08 -7.52 -35.28
N ILE A 106 -27.74 -7.92 -34.20
CA ILE A 106 -29.09 -8.52 -34.25
C ILE A 106 -30.11 -7.51 -34.75
N GLU A 107 -30.11 -6.29 -34.21
CA GLU A 107 -31.00 -5.23 -34.68
C GLU A 107 -30.80 -4.92 -36.17
N THR A 108 -29.54 -4.83 -36.60
CA THR A 108 -29.18 -4.57 -38.00
C THR A 108 -29.66 -5.71 -38.88
N ARG A 109 -29.41 -6.97 -38.47
CA ARG A 109 -29.87 -8.17 -39.18
C ARG A 109 -31.39 -8.20 -39.31
N ASP A 110 -32.11 -7.88 -38.24
CA ASP A 110 -33.57 -7.89 -38.25
C ASP A 110 -34.14 -6.75 -39.11
N LYS A 111 -33.52 -5.57 -39.11
CA LYS A 111 -33.85 -4.49 -40.05
C LYS A 111 -33.66 -4.93 -41.50
N LEU A 112 -32.50 -5.48 -41.84
CA LEU A 112 -32.21 -5.94 -43.20
C LEU A 112 -33.18 -7.03 -43.65
N ILE A 113 -33.63 -7.91 -42.76
CA ILE A 113 -34.61 -8.94 -43.11
C ILE A 113 -35.98 -8.35 -43.39
N ARG A 114 -36.43 -7.39 -42.58
CA ARG A 114 -37.68 -6.66 -42.86
C ARG A 114 -37.60 -5.91 -44.18
N GLU A 115 -36.46 -5.31 -44.50
CA GLU A 115 -36.25 -4.68 -45.80
C GLU A 115 -36.35 -5.74 -46.90
N LEU A 116 -35.63 -6.85 -46.77
CA LEU A 116 -35.62 -7.95 -47.75
C LEU A 116 -37.02 -8.53 -48.02
N GLU A 117 -37.83 -8.72 -46.98
CA GLU A 117 -39.22 -9.19 -47.10
C GLU A 117 -40.08 -8.21 -47.92
N ASN A 118 -39.82 -6.91 -47.77
CA ASN A 118 -40.56 -5.85 -48.45
C ASN A 118 -40.02 -5.48 -49.83
N VAL A 119 -38.84 -5.97 -50.24
CA VAL A 119 -38.23 -5.64 -51.55
C VAL A 119 -39.14 -5.99 -52.73
N ASN A 120 -39.96 -7.04 -52.63
CA ASN A 120 -40.90 -7.43 -53.70
C ASN A 120 -42.28 -6.78 -53.58
N ASN A 121 -42.52 -5.94 -52.57
CA ASN A 121 -43.79 -5.25 -52.40
C ASN A 121 -43.82 -3.99 -53.29
N PRO A 122 -44.78 -3.88 -54.24
CA PRO A 122 -44.86 -2.73 -55.15
C PRO A 122 -45.04 -1.39 -54.42
N GLU A 123 -45.76 -1.37 -53.30
CA GLU A 123 -46.01 -0.17 -52.51
C GLU A 123 -44.71 0.32 -51.82
N TYR A 124 -43.88 -0.63 -51.36
CA TYR A 124 -42.57 -0.34 -50.79
C TYR A 124 -41.59 0.16 -51.86
N ILE A 125 -41.59 -0.45 -53.06
CA ILE A 125 -40.79 0.00 -54.20
C ILE A 125 -41.19 1.42 -54.62
N GLU A 126 -42.49 1.71 -54.68
CA GLU A 126 -42.99 3.05 -55.02
C GLU A 126 -42.56 4.09 -53.99
N GLN A 127 -42.72 3.81 -52.70
CA GLN A 127 -42.24 4.70 -51.64
C GLN A 127 -40.74 4.96 -51.74
N GLN A 128 -39.96 3.92 -52.06
CA GLN A 128 -38.51 4.05 -52.16
C GLN A 128 -38.05 4.76 -53.44
N ALA A 129 -38.78 4.61 -54.54
CA ALA A 129 -38.62 5.39 -55.75
C ALA A 129 -38.97 6.88 -55.53
N ARG A 130 -40.05 7.16 -54.79
CA ARG A 130 -40.43 8.53 -54.42
C ARG A 130 -39.42 9.19 -53.46
N SER A 131 -38.93 8.45 -52.46
CA SER A 131 -38.03 8.99 -51.43
C SER A 131 -36.58 9.14 -51.92
N GLN A 132 -36.00 8.11 -52.53
CA GLN A 132 -34.59 8.09 -52.91
C GLN A 132 -34.35 8.68 -54.30
N LEU A 133 -35.25 8.41 -55.26
CA LEU A 133 -35.09 8.81 -56.66
C LEU A 133 -35.96 10.01 -57.04
N ARG A 134 -36.80 10.51 -56.13
CA ARG A 134 -37.73 11.63 -56.36
C ARG A 134 -38.64 11.43 -57.58
N LEU A 135 -38.98 10.17 -57.86
CA LEU A 135 -39.89 9.80 -58.93
C LEU A 135 -41.34 10.11 -58.52
N VAL A 136 -42.15 10.54 -59.48
CA VAL A 136 -43.59 10.84 -59.29
C VAL A 136 -44.40 10.20 -60.41
N MET A 137 -45.67 9.88 -60.14
CA MET A 137 -46.54 9.32 -61.17
C MET A 137 -46.88 10.35 -62.24
N PRO A 138 -47.19 9.93 -63.49
CA PRO A 138 -47.61 10.85 -64.53
C PRO A 138 -48.85 11.64 -64.09
N GLY A 139 -48.71 12.96 -63.98
CA GLY A 139 -49.76 13.88 -63.52
C GLY A 139 -49.59 14.42 -62.10
N GLU A 140 -48.64 13.88 -61.32
CA GLU A 140 -48.28 14.42 -60.00
C GLU A 140 -47.20 15.52 -60.11
N VAL A 141 -47.17 16.47 -59.16
CA VAL A 141 -46.19 17.58 -59.11
C VAL A 141 -45.29 17.41 -57.89
N LEU A 142 -43.97 17.34 -58.10
CA LEU A 142 -42.97 17.26 -57.03
C LEU A 142 -42.59 18.66 -56.53
N TYR A 143 -42.77 18.92 -55.24
CA TYR A 143 -42.29 20.14 -54.59
C TYR A 143 -40.95 19.88 -53.88
N ILE A 144 -39.93 20.70 -54.18
CA ILE A 144 -38.63 20.68 -53.51
C ILE A 144 -38.48 21.99 -52.74
N LEU A 145 -38.52 21.92 -51.42
CA LEU A 145 -38.35 23.09 -50.56
C LEU A 145 -36.84 23.37 -50.36
N PRO A 146 -36.40 24.64 -50.37
CA PRO A 146 -35.05 25.01 -50.00
C PRO A 146 -34.80 24.73 -48.50
N PRO A 147 -33.55 24.40 -48.12
CA PRO A 147 -33.24 23.93 -46.76
C PRO A 147 -33.51 24.96 -45.66
N ASP A 148 -33.58 26.25 -45.98
CA ASP A 148 -33.74 27.34 -45.02
C ASP A 148 -35.20 27.71 -44.74
N THR A 149 -36.18 27.09 -45.42
CA THR A 149 -37.61 27.30 -45.17
C THR A 149 -38.13 26.28 -44.15
N ALA A 150 -37.54 26.28 -42.95
CA ALA A 150 -38.17 25.64 -41.80
C ALA A 150 -39.32 26.55 -41.34
N LEU A 151 -40.49 26.26 -41.89
CA LEU A 151 -41.84 26.57 -41.41
C LEU A 151 -41.89 27.59 -40.26
N GLU A 152 -42.14 28.85 -40.59
CA GLU A 152 -42.82 29.78 -39.69
C GLU A 152 -44.23 29.21 -39.46
N GLU A 153 -44.38 28.38 -38.43
CA GLU A 153 -45.69 27.91 -37.97
C GLU A 153 -46.37 29.04 -37.17
N GLU A 154 -47.43 29.62 -37.73
CA GLU A 154 -48.48 30.38 -37.00
C GLU A 154 -49.51 29.44 -36.38
#